data_AF-A0A7J8JMU9-F1
#
_entry.id   AF-A0A7J8JMU9-F1
#
_cell.length_a   1.000
_cell.length_b   1.000
_cell.length_c   1.000
_cell.angle_alpha   90.00
_cell.angle_beta   90.00
_cell.angle_gamma   90.00
#
_symmetry.space_group_name_H-M   'P 1'
#
loop_
_entity.id
_entity.type
_entity.pdbx_description
1 polymer ?
#
loop_
_entity_poly.entity_id
_entity_poly.type
_entity_poly.pdbx_seq_one_letter_code
_entity_poly.pdbx_strand_id
1 'polypeptide(L)'
;MSFAFICHHNCFLVYGSLEEPTVAQWSCIIHVSTLVSVLISILFATCGYLTFTGFTQGDLFENYCRNDDLVTFGRFCYGVTVILTYPIECFVTREVIASVFFGGNLSSVFHIIVTVVLITVATLVSSVIDCLGTVLELSGALCAAPLIFIIPSACYLKLSEEPRTHSDKIMSCVMLPIGAVVMVVGFIMAVTNPQDCTHGQEMFYCFPDNFSLTNTSVSDFQLTTQLSILNISVFQ
;
A
#
# COMPACT_ATOMS: atom_id res chain seq x y z
N MET A 1 -2.46 -4.41 -2.76
CA MET A 1 -1.35 -4.19 -3.72
C MET A 1 -1.45 -2.89 -4.52
N SER A 2 -2.63 -2.46 -5.00
CA SER A 2 -2.74 -1.24 -5.85
C SER A 2 -2.11 0.02 -5.27
N PHE A 3 -2.19 0.19 -3.94
CA PHE A 3 -1.55 1.32 -3.25
C PHE A 3 -0.02 1.37 -3.41
N ALA A 4 0.67 0.22 -3.43
CA ALA A 4 2.14 0.18 -3.49
C ALA A 4 2.71 0.73 -4.81
N PHE A 5 1.90 0.76 -5.86
CA PHE A 5 2.29 1.23 -7.20
C PHE A 5 1.63 2.56 -7.58
N ILE A 6 1.11 3.31 -6.61
CA ILE A 6 0.57 4.64 -6.87
C ILE A 6 1.70 5.68 -6.86
N CYS A 7 1.96 6.28 -8.01
CA CYS A 7 2.89 7.42 -8.14
C CYS A 7 2.34 8.55 -9.04
N HIS A 8 1.13 8.37 -9.56
CA HIS A 8 0.49 9.22 -10.58
C HIS A 8 0.38 10.70 -10.16
N HIS A 9 0.19 10.99 -8.87
CA HIS A 9 0.09 12.35 -8.35
C HIS A 9 1.42 13.11 -8.38
N ASN A 10 2.55 12.38 -8.30
CA ASN A 10 3.90 12.95 -8.31
C ASN A 10 4.52 12.95 -9.71
N CYS A 11 3.94 12.22 -10.67
CA CYS A 11 4.45 12.09 -12.03
C CYS A 11 4.72 13.45 -12.71
N PHE A 12 3.82 14.43 -12.55
CA PHE A 12 4.01 15.76 -13.17
C PHE A 12 5.18 16.53 -12.57
N LEU A 13 5.41 16.43 -11.26
CA LEU A 13 6.55 17.08 -10.60
C LEU A 13 7.87 16.47 -11.05
N VAL A 14 7.93 15.13 -11.13
CA VAL A 14 9.12 14.42 -11.60
C VAL A 14 9.38 14.71 -13.07
N TYR A 15 8.34 14.69 -13.91
CA TYR A 15 8.46 14.98 -15.33
C TYR A 15 8.95 16.42 -15.59
N GLY A 16 8.43 17.40 -14.85
CA GLY A 16 8.86 18.80 -14.94
C GLY A 16 10.27 19.07 -14.39
N SER A 17 10.85 18.12 -13.65
CA SER A 17 12.21 18.21 -13.10
C SER A 17 13.26 17.52 -13.99
N LEU A 18 12.86 16.90 -15.10
CA LEU A 18 13.78 16.27 -16.05
C LEU A 18 14.47 17.32 -16.92
N GLU A 19 15.77 17.15 -17.12
CA GLU A 19 16.58 17.99 -18.02
C GLU A 19 16.01 17.98 -19.45
N GLU A 20 15.62 16.80 -19.94
CA GLU A 20 15.00 16.61 -21.26
C GLU A 20 13.62 15.96 -21.11
N PRO A 21 12.53 16.75 -21.10
CA PRO A 21 11.18 16.22 -20.90
C PRO A 21 10.60 15.64 -22.22
N THR A 22 11.17 14.55 -22.74
CA THR A 22 10.60 13.85 -23.91
C THR A 22 9.74 12.65 -23.51
N VAL A 23 8.68 12.37 -24.28
CA VAL A 23 7.76 11.24 -24.01
C VAL A 23 8.48 9.89 -24.09
N ALA A 24 9.45 9.76 -24.99
CA ALA A 24 10.24 8.53 -25.15
C ALA A 24 11.13 8.26 -23.94
N GLN A 25 11.86 9.27 -23.44
CA GLN A 25 12.68 9.15 -22.23
C GLN A 25 11.80 8.89 -21.01
N TRP A 26 10.70 9.62 -20.87
CA TRP A 26 9.74 9.44 -19.78
C TRP A 26 9.18 8.01 -19.73
N SER A 27 8.79 7.46 -20.88
CA SER A 27 8.32 6.07 -20.98
C SER A 27 9.39 5.07 -20.53
N CYS A 28 10.63 5.23 -20.99
CA CYS A 28 11.74 4.36 -20.58
C CYS A 28 11.96 4.41 -19.06
N ILE A 29 11.99 5.62 -18.48
CA ILE A 29 12.18 5.84 -17.03
C ILE A 29 11.06 5.13 -16.26
N ILE A 30 9.79 5.33 -16.63
CA ILE A 30 8.67 4.68 -15.94
C ILE A 30 8.79 3.16 -15.98
N HIS A 31 9.07 2.57 -17.14
CA HIS A 31 9.14 1.12 -17.27
C HIS A 31 10.29 0.53 -16.45
N VAL A 32 11.47 1.15 -16.49
CA VAL A 32 12.63 0.70 -15.70
C VAL A 32 12.35 0.85 -14.20
N SER A 33 11.85 2.02 -13.76
CA SER A 33 11.53 2.26 -12.36
C SER A 33 10.46 1.30 -11.85
N THR A 34 9.40 1.07 -12.62
CA THR A 34 8.33 0.12 -12.25
C THR A 34 8.85 -1.30 -12.14
N LEU A 35 9.68 -1.75 -13.10
CA LEU A 35 10.26 -3.09 -13.07
C LEU A 35 11.12 -3.29 -11.82
N VAL A 36 11.98 -2.32 -11.49
CA VAL A 36 12.81 -2.37 -10.28
C VAL A 36 11.96 -2.39 -9.02
N SER A 37 10.93 -1.54 -8.93
CA SER A 37 10.00 -1.53 -7.79
C SER A 37 9.25 -2.85 -7.62
N VAL A 38 8.82 -3.49 -8.72
CA VAL A 38 8.17 -4.82 -8.68
C VAL A 38 9.13 -5.88 -8.15
N LEU A 39 10.37 -5.92 -8.63
CA LEU A 39 11.37 -6.90 -8.18
C LEU A 39 11.67 -6.76 -6.69
N ILE A 40 11.87 -5.52 -6.22
CA ILE A 40 12.09 -5.23 -4.81
C ILE A 40 10.86 -5.64 -3.99
N SER A 41 9.65 -5.29 -4.45
CA SER A 41 8.40 -5.63 -3.74
C SER A 41 8.21 -7.14 -3.62
N ILE A 42 8.49 -7.91 -4.68
CA ILE A 42 8.41 -9.38 -4.65
C ILE A 42 9.44 -9.96 -3.69
N LEU A 43 10.67 -9.44 -3.69
CA LEU A 43 11.72 -9.89 -2.77
C LEU A 43 11.31 -9.68 -1.32
N PHE A 44 10.89 -8.46 -0.95
CA PHE A 44 10.46 -8.14 0.41
C PHE A 44 9.20 -8.92 0.82
N ALA A 45 8.21 -9.03 -0.06
CA ALA A 45 7.00 -9.79 0.22
C ALA A 45 7.29 -11.28 0.44
N THR A 46 8.15 -11.87 -0.40
CA THR A 46 8.53 -13.28 -0.29
C THR A 46 9.33 -13.54 0.97
N CYS A 47 10.37 -12.75 1.26
CA CYS A 47 11.18 -12.90 2.47
C CYS A 47 10.35 -12.67 3.75
N GLY A 48 9.50 -11.64 3.76
CA GLY A 48 8.62 -11.35 4.90
C GLY A 48 7.62 -12.48 5.15
N TYR A 49 6.97 -12.97 4.10
CA TYR A 49 6.01 -14.08 4.21
C TYR A 49 6.69 -15.39 4.62
N LEU A 50 7.85 -15.74 4.04
CA LEU A 50 8.57 -16.96 4.41
C LEU A 50 9.06 -16.95 5.86
N THR A 51 9.31 -15.77 6.44
CA THR A 51 9.79 -15.65 7.83
C THR A 51 8.67 -15.89 8.85
N PHE A 52 7.49 -15.32 8.63
CA PHE A 52 6.39 -15.33 9.63
C PHE A 52 5.20 -16.21 9.24
N THR A 53 5.09 -16.58 7.96
CA THR A 53 4.07 -17.47 7.42
C THR A 53 2.64 -17.03 7.76
N GLY A 54 1.90 -17.80 8.56
CA GLY A 54 0.52 -17.50 8.95
C GLY A 54 0.36 -16.34 9.94
N PHE A 55 1.44 -15.80 10.49
CA PHE A 55 1.40 -14.74 11.51
C PHE A 55 1.70 -13.34 10.97
N THR A 56 1.89 -13.18 9.65
CA THR A 56 2.29 -11.91 9.04
C THR A 56 1.24 -10.80 9.24
N GLN A 57 1.62 -9.76 9.99
CA GLN A 57 0.83 -8.53 10.08
C GLN A 57 1.03 -7.56 8.92
N GLY A 58 0.07 -6.62 8.76
CA GLY A 58 0.12 -5.58 7.74
C GLY A 58 1.29 -4.60 7.87
N ASP A 59 1.79 -4.38 9.09
CA ASP A 59 3.12 -3.81 9.33
C ASP A 59 4.10 -4.95 9.64
N LEU A 60 5.08 -5.14 8.76
CA LEU A 60 6.07 -6.20 8.93
C LEU A 60 6.91 -5.99 10.20
N PHE A 61 7.15 -4.74 10.60
CA PHE A 61 7.94 -4.44 11.80
C PHE A 61 7.25 -4.89 13.09
N GLU A 62 5.93 -5.02 13.13
CA GLU A 62 5.20 -5.50 14.32
C GLU A 62 5.40 -7.01 14.56
N ASN A 63 5.87 -7.75 13.54
CA ASN A 63 6.20 -9.17 13.69
C ASN A 63 7.55 -9.39 14.40
N TYR A 64 8.45 -8.42 14.36
CA TYR A 64 9.77 -8.56 14.99
C TYR A 64 9.74 -8.12 16.46
N CYS A 65 10.47 -8.81 17.33
CA CYS A 65 10.54 -8.46 18.75
C CYS A 65 11.20 -7.09 18.98
N ARG A 66 10.86 -6.38 20.06
CA ARG A 66 11.45 -5.06 20.36
C ARG A 66 12.91 -5.16 20.82
N ASN A 67 13.33 -6.31 21.35
CA ASN A 67 14.70 -6.54 21.79
C ASN A 67 15.69 -6.81 20.63
N ASP A 68 15.24 -6.74 19.37
CA ASP A 68 16.12 -6.84 18.21
C ASP A 68 16.65 -5.44 17.83
N ASP A 69 17.94 -5.21 18.07
CA ASP A 69 18.60 -3.92 17.81
C ASP A 69 18.60 -3.56 16.32
N LEU A 70 18.74 -4.54 15.42
CA LEU A 70 18.81 -4.31 13.97
C LEU A 70 17.44 -3.87 13.44
N VAL A 71 16.38 -4.56 13.88
CA VAL A 71 15.00 -4.20 13.53
C VAL A 71 14.64 -2.85 14.13
N THR A 72 15.06 -2.58 15.37
CA THR A 72 14.82 -1.28 16.03
C THR A 72 15.49 -0.13 15.28
N PHE A 73 16.72 -0.35 14.79
CA PHE A 73 17.36 0.58 13.87
C PHE A 73 16.58 0.74 12.55
N GLY A 74 16.05 -0.35 12.00
CA GLY A 74 15.16 -0.33 10.85
C GLY A 74 13.90 0.52 11.06
N ARG A 75 13.23 0.37 12.21
CA ARG A 75 12.06 1.17 12.60
C ARG A 75 12.40 2.66 12.67
N PHE A 76 13.57 3.01 13.21
CA PHE A 76 14.04 4.38 13.24
C PHE A 76 14.24 4.96 11.83
N CYS A 77 14.96 4.24 10.95
CA CYS A 77 15.17 4.65 9.56
C CYS A 77 13.85 4.80 8.78
N TYR A 78 12.91 3.87 9.00
CA TYR A 78 11.57 3.96 8.43
C TYR A 78 10.83 5.20 8.92
N GLY A 79 10.87 5.49 10.23
CA GLY A 79 10.28 6.70 10.81
C GLY A 79 10.85 8.00 10.22
N VAL A 80 12.19 8.08 10.07
CA VAL A 80 12.83 9.23 9.39
C VAL A 80 12.32 9.37 7.95
N THR A 81 12.21 8.27 7.22
CA THR A 81 11.70 8.28 5.84
C THR A 81 10.26 8.80 5.77
N VAL A 82 9.39 8.36 6.69
CA VAL A 82 7.99 8.85 6.77
C VAL A 82 7.94 10.35 7.09
N ILE A 83 8.75 10.82 8.05
CA ILE A 83 8.85 12.25 8.39
C ILE A 83 9.28 13.10 7.19
N LEU A 84 10.22 12.61 6.38
CA LEU A 84 10.68 13.32 5.18
C LEU A 84 9.66 13.27 4.02
N THR A 85 8.86 12.21 3.95
CA THR A 85 7.86 12.03 2.89
C THR A 85 6.61 12.89 3.14
N TYR A 86 6.22 13.07 4.41
CA TYR A 86 4.99 13.76 4.79
C TYR A 86 4.87 15.22 4.25
N PRO A 87 5.92 16.06 4.30
CA PRO A 87 5.89 17.40 3.72
C PRO A 87 5.63 17.42 2.21
N ILE A 88 6.17 16.44 1.48
CA ILE A 88 6.02 16.35 0.02
C ILE A 88 4.56 16.03 -0.32
N GLU A 89 3.96 15.07 0.38
CA GLU A 89 2.54 14.71 0.16
C GLU A 89 1.59 15.84 0.57
N CYS A 90 1.91 16.56 1.66
CA CYS A 90 1.18 17.76 2.05
C CYS A 90 1.29 18.87 0.99
N PHE A 91 2.45 19.03 0.37
CA PHE A 91 2.65 19.98 -0.73
C PHE A 91 1.73 19.66 -1.92
N VAL A 92 1.71 18.40 -2.37
CA VAL A 92 0.90 17.97 -3.52
C VAL A 92 -0.59 18.09 -3.22
N THR A 93 -1.03 17.64 -2.05
CA THR A 93 -2.44 17.73 -1.64
C THR A 93 -2.93 19.17 -1.62
N ARG A 94 -2.11 20.08 -1.09
CA ARG A 94 -2.44 21.51 -1.06
C ARG A 94 -2.51 22.11 -2.46
N GLU A 95 -1.60 21.73 -3.36
CA GLU A 95 -1.60 22.21 -4.75
C GLU A 95 -2.87 21.77 -5.49
N VAL A 96 -3.29 20.51 -5.27
CA VAL A 96 -4.55 20.00 -5.83
C VAL A 96 -5.75 20.78 -5.29
N ILE A 97 -5.82 21.04 -3.98
CA ILE A 97 -6.90 21.83 -3.37
C ILE A 97 -6.90 23.27 -3.93
N ALA A 98 -5.74 23.90 -4.04
CA ALA A 98 -5.60 25.25 -4.56
C ALA A 98 -6.05 25.35 -6.03
N SER A 99 -5.67 24.37 -6.85
CA SER A 99 -6.03 24.32 -8.27
C SER A 99 -7.53 24.09 -8.46
N VAL A 100 -8.12 23.13 -7.74
CA VAL A 100 -9.53 22.74 -7.90
C VAL A 100 -10.49 23.79 -7.35
N PHE A 101 -10.19 24.37 -6.17
CA PHE A 101 -11.13 25.27 -5.48
C PHE A 101 -10.81 26.75 -5.62
N PHE A 102 -9.54 27.12 -5.88
CA PHE A 102 -9.08 28.52 -5.86
C PHE A 102 -8.40 28.97 -7.16
N GLY A 103 -8.45 28.14 -8.22
CA GLY A 103 -7.85 28.49 -9.52
C GLY A 103 -6.34 28.74 -9.47
N GLY A 104 -5.64 28.15 -8.48
CA GLY A 104 -4.18 28.20 -8.35
C GLY A 104 -3.62 29.35 -7.50
N ASN A 105 -4.41 30.38 -7.16
CA ASN A 105 -3.91 31.52 -6.37
C ASN A 105 -4.41 31.45 -4.92
N LEU A 106 -3.53 30.97 -4.02
CA LEU A 106 -3.82 30.82 -2.60
C LEU A 106 -3.22 31.98 -1.78
N SER A 107 -4.06 32.67 -0.99
CA SER A 107 -3.57 33.62 0.01
C SER A 107 -2.77 32.90 1.12
N SER A 108 -1.74 33.54 1.68
CA SER A 108 -0.90 32.97 2.74
C SER A 108 -1.70 32.49 3.96
N VAL A 109 -2.80 33.16 4.30
CA VAL A 109 -3.68 32.75 5.40
C VAL A 109 -4.36 31.42 5.09
N PHE A 110 -4.88 31.28 3.87
CA PHE A 110 -5.56 30.06 3.44
C PHE A 110 -4.57 28.88 3.30
N HIS A 111 -3.33 29.17 2.92
CA HIS A 111 -2.23 28.20 2.89
C HIS A 111 -1.97 27.55 4.26
N ILE A 112 -1.92 28.38 5.32
CA ILE A 112 -1.77 27.91 6.69
C ILE A 112 -3.01 27.09 7.11
N ILE A 113 -4.22 27.60 6.84
CA ILE A 113 -5.47 26.93 7.21
C ILE A 113 -5.55 25.52 6.59
N VAL A 114 -5.31 25.39 5.29
CA VAL A 114 -5.35 24.08 4.61
C VAL A 114 -4.34 23.12 5.22
N THR A 115 -3.12 23.59 5.46
CA THR A 115 -2.06 22.74 6.02
C THR A 115 -2.41 22.26 7.43
N VAL A 116 -2.92 23.15 8.29
CA VAL A 116 -3.37 22.79 9.65
C VAL A 116 -4.52 21.79 9.61
N VAL A 117 -5.49 21.98 8.70
CA VAL A 117 -6.61 21.05 8.53
C VAL A 117 -6.12 19.69 8.05
N LEU A 118 -5.23 19.61 7.06
CA LEU A 118 -4.66 18.36 6.56
C LEU A 118 -3.95 17.58 7.66
N ILE A 119 -3.11 18.25 8.45
CA ILE A 119 -2.40 17.65 9.58
C ILE A 119 -3.38 17.15 10.63
N THR A 120 -4.35 17.99 11.01
CA THR A 120 -5.34 17.65 12.03
C THR A 120 -6.16 16.42 11.62
N VAL A 121 -6.64 16.36 10.38
CA VAL A 121 -7.38 15.21 9.86
C VAL A 121 -6.50 13.95 9.86
N ALA A 122 -5.26 14.04 9.39
CA ALA A 122 -4.34 12.91 9.41
C ALA A 122 -4.08 12.38 10.83
N THR A 123 -3.86 13.27 11.80
CA THR A 123 -3.68 12.91 13.21
C THR A 123 -4.93 12.27 13.81
N LEU A 124 -6.12 12.80 13.49
CA LEU A 124 -7.38 12.22 13.95
C LEU A 124 -7.57 10.81 13.40
N VAL A 125 -7.36 10.61 12.09
CA VAL A 125 -7.43 9.29 11.44
C VAL A 125 -6.45 8.32 12.09
N SER A 126 -5.21 8.75 12.32
CA SER A 126 -4.19 7.95 13.01
C SER A 126 -4.55 7.62 14.46
N SER A 127 -5.43 8.39 15.10
CA SER A 127 -5.86 8.14 16.49
C SER A 127 -7.08 7.22 16.58
N VAL A 128 -7.82 7.05 15.48
CA VAL A 128 -9.02 6.20 15.43
C VAL A 128 -8.78 4.84 14.77
N ILE A 129 -7.72 4.70 13.96
CA ILE A 129 -7.39 3.45 13.27
C ILE A 129 -5.96 3.06 13.63
N ASP A 130 -5.83 1.93 14.34
CA ASP A 130 -4.53 1.39 14.75
C ASP A 130 -3.93 0.43 13.70
N CYS A 131 -4.77 -0.16 12.83
CA CYS A 131 -4.33 -1.15 11.85
C CYS A 131 -3.87 -0.50 10.55
N LEU A 132 -2.56 -0.42 10.33
CA LEU A 132 -1.96 0.09 9.07
C LEU A 132 -2.47 -0.70 7.84
N GLY A 133 -2.55 -2.03 7.93
CA GLY A 133 -2.99 -2.89 6.84
C GLY A 133 -4.36 -2.50 6.28
N THR A 134 -5.34 -2.27 7.15
CA THR A 134 -6.69 -1.83 6.78
C THR A 134 -6.68 -0.48 6.07
N VAL A 135 -5.89 0.49 6.56
CA VAL A 135 -5.77 1.81 5.93
C VAL A 135 -5.18 1.70 4.52
N LEU A 136 -4.13 0.89 4.35
CA LEU A 136 -3.49 0.66 3.05
C LEU A 136 -4.40 -0.07 2.07
N GLU A 137 -5.17 -1.05 2.54
CA GLU A 137 -6.15 -1.78 1.72
C GLU A 137 -7.27 -0.87 1.24
N LEU A 138 -7.88 -0.10 2.16
CA LEU A 138 -8.94 0.84 1.84
C LEU A 138 -8.46 1.95 0.90
N SER A 139 -7.28 2.50 1.15
CA SER A 139 -6.65 3.50 0.27
C SER A 139 -6.35 2.93 -1.12
N GLY A 140 -5.92 1.66 -1.18
CA GLY A 140 -5.71 0.96 -2.45
C GLY A 140 -6.99 0.75 -3.25
N ALA A 141 -8.09 0.40 -2.58
CA ALA A 141 -9.39 0.17 -3.21
C ALA A 141 -10.06 1.48 -3.64
N LEU A 142 -10.14 2.47 -2.75
CA LEU A 142 -10.91 3.70 -2.97
C LEU A 142 -10.15 4.78 -3.73
N CYS A 143 -8.83 4.89 -3.53
CA CYS A 143 -8.04 5.95 -4.15
C CYS A 143 -7.23 5.41 -5.34
N ALA A 144 -6.46 4.34 -5.14
CA ALA A 144 -5.55 3.86 -6.17
C ALA A 144 -6.27 3.20 -7.35
N ALA A 145 -7.28 2.34 -7.11
CA ALA A 145 -7.97 1.65 -8.20
C ALA A 145 -8.66 2.61 -9.19
N PRO A 146 -9.38 3.66 -8.77
CA PRO A 146 -9.93 4.64 -9.71
C PRO A 146 -8.85 5.42 -10.46
N LEU A 147 -7.77 5.83 -9.79
CA LEU A 147 -6.68 6.60 -10.40
C LEU A 147 -5.89 5.80 -11.45
N ILE A 148 -5.74 4.49 -11.24
CA ILE A 148 -4.96 3.63 -12.14
C ILE A 148 -5.82 3.07 -13.28
N PHE A 149 -7.05 2.64 -12.99
CA PHE A 149 -7.86 1.90 -13.98
C PHE A 149 -8.99 2.72 -14.58
N ILE A 150 -9.67 3.56 -13.81
CA ILE A 150 -10.92 4.19 -14.23
C ILE A 150 -10.65 5.54 -14.92
N ILE A 151 -9.95 6.44 -14.24
CA ILE A 151 -9.70 7.82 -14.72
C ILE A 151 -8.93 7.83 -16.06
N PRO A 152 -7.76 7.18 -16.20
CA PRO A 152 -7.03 7.20 -17.47
C PRO A 152 -7.82 6.55 -18.60
N SER A 153 -8.51 5.44 -18.33
CA SER A 153 -9.36 4.77 -19.34
C SER A 153 -10.54 5.65 -19.79
N ALA A 154 -11.21 6.32 -18.85
CA ALA A 154 -12.31 7.23 -19.16
C ALA A 154 -11.84 8.46 -19.95
N CYS A 155 -10.70 9.05 -19.56
CA CYS A 155 -10.08 10.15 -20.29
C CYS A 155 -9.68 9.74 -21.70
N TYR A 156 -9.05 8.58 -21.86
CA TYR A 156 -8.65 8.06 -23.17
C TYR A 156 -9.87 7.81 -24.07
N LEU A 157 -10.93 7.18 -23.56
CA LEU A 157 -12.15 6.93 -24.34
C LEU A 157 -12.89 8.20 -24.75
N LYS A 158 -12.80 9.27 -23.95
CA LYS A 158 -13.41 10.57 -24.24
C LYS A 158 -12.59 11.42 -25.21
N LEU A 159 -11.26 11.33 -25.15
CA LEU A 159 -10.36 12.16 -25.94
C LEU A 159 -9.90 11.48 -27.25
N SER A 160 -9.92 10.15 -27.30
CA SER A 160 -9.47 9.39 -28.48
C SER A 160 -10.51 9.43 -29.61
N GLU A 161 -10.14 10.08 -30.71
CA GLU A 161 -10.90 10.13 -31.97
C GLU A 161 -10.77 8.84 -32.80
N GLU A 162 -9.92 7.90 -32.38
CA GLU A 162 -9.66 6.64 -33.10
C GLU A 162 -10.93 5.78 -33.24
N PRO A 163 -11.05 4.99 -34.33
CA PRO A 163 -12.18 4.09 -34.52
C PRO A 163 -12.25 3.03 -33.41
N ARG A 164 -13.46 2.55 -33.10
CA ARG A 164 -13.72 1.59 -32.00
C ARG A 164 -12.93 0.28 -32.11
N THR A 165 -12.43 -0.06 -33.29
CA THR A 165 -11.65 -1.27 -33.59
C THR A 165 -10.15 -1.13 -33.29
N HIS A 166 -9.66 0.06 -32.94
CA HIS A 166 -8.26 0.23 -32.57
C HIS A 166 -7.94 -0.46 -31.23
N SER A 167 -6.80 -1.17 -31.17
CA SER A 167 -6.42 -2.02 -30.03
C SER A 167 -6.40 -1.26 -28.70
N ASP A 168 -5.91 -0.03 -28.69
CA ASP A 168 -5.79 0.78 -27.48
C ASP A 168 -7.15 1.24 -26.93
N LYS A 169 -8.13 1.44 -27.82
CA LYS A 169 -9.50 1.81 -27.45
C LYS A 169 -10.24 0.62 -26.86
N ILE A 170 -9.99 -0.58 -27.39
CA ILE A 170 -10.49 -1.83 -26.81
C ILE A 170 -9.87 -2.06 -25.43
N MET A 171 -8.56 -1.88 -25.29
CA MET A 171 -7.86 -2.02 -24.00
C MET A 171 -8.44 -1.09 -22.93
N SER A 172 -8.66 0.18 -23.27
CA SER A 172 -9.27 1.16 -22.35
C SER A 172 -10.73 0.81 -22.01
N CYS A 173 -11.49 0.30 -22.98
CA CYS A 173 -12.87 -0.16 -22.79
C CYS A 173 -12.94 -1.37 -21.83
N VAL A 174 -11.94 -2.24 -21.85
CA VAL A 174 -11.85 -3.44 -20.98
C VAL A 174 -11.31 -3.09 -19.59
N MET A 175 -10.32 -2.19 -19.48
CA MET A 175 -9.74 -1.77 -18.21
C MET A 175 -10.74 -1.08 -17.28
N LEU A 176 -11.67 -0.30 -17.82
CA LEU A 176 -12.68 0.43 -17.04
C LEU A 176 -13.59 -0.49 -16.21
N PRO A 177 -14.32 -1.48 -16.78
CA PRO A 177 -15.15 -2.39 -15.99
C PRO A 177 -14.33 -3.28 -15.06
N ILE A 178 -13.12 -3.71 -15.45
CA ILE A 178 -12.22 -4.46 -14.57
C ILE A 178 -11.85 -3.62 -13.34
N GLY A 179 -11.47 -2.36 -13.55
CA GLY A 179 -11.18 -1.43 -12.46
C GLY A 179 -12.36 -1.22 -11.51
N ALA A 180 -13.58 -1.12 -12.06
CA ALA A 180 -14.79 -1.02 -11.26
C ALA A 180 -15.05 -2.28 -10.42
N VAL A 181 -14.86 -3.47 -11.00
CA VAL A 181 -14.97 -4.75 -10.26
C VAL A 181 -13.92 -4.83 -9.16
N VAL A 182 -12.66 -4.51 -9.45
CA VAL A 182 -11.56 -4.51 -8.47
C VAL A 182 -11.86 -3.55 -7.31
N MET A 183 -12.37 -2.36 -7.60
CA MET A 183 -12.77 -1.39 -6.59
C MET A 183 -13.90 -1.91 -5.69
N VAL A 184 -14.96 -2.47 -6.28
CA VAL A 184 -16.12 -2.99 -5.53
C VAL A 184 -15.72 -4.19 -4.68
N VAL A 185 -15.02 -5.17 -5.27
CA VAL A 185 -14.57 -6.37 -4.56
C VAL A 185 -13.58 -5.99 -3.47
N GLY A 186 -12.61 -5.13 -3.76
CA GLY A 186 -11.63 -4.65 -2.77
C GLY A 186 -12.28 -3.93 -1.60
N PHE A 187 -13.27 -3.08 -1.86
CA PHE A 187 -14.01 -2.42 -0.79
C PHE A 187 -14.82 -3.41 0.06
N ILE A 188 -15.50 -4.38 -0.57
CA ILE A 188 -16.26 -5.40 0.15
C ILE A 188 -15.31 -6.23 1.03
N MET A 189 -14.18 -6.69 0.49
CA MET A 189 -13.20 -7.47 1.25
C MET A 189 -12.67 -6.70 2.45
N ALA A 190 -12.27 -5.43 2.24
CA ALA A 190 -11.74 -4.58 3.31
C ALA A 190 -12.74 -4.35 4.45
N VAL A 191 -14.04 -4.27 4.15
CA VAL A 191 -15.09 -4.04 5.16
C VAL A 191 -15.54 -5.34 5.82
N THR A 192 -15.60 -6.45 5.07
CA THR A 192 -16.14 -7.73 5.58
C THR A 192 -15.12 -8.56 6.33
N ASN A 193 -13.84 -8.43 6.00
CA ASN A 193 -12.74 -9.17 6.61
C ASN A 193 -11.72 -8.19 7.18
N PRO A 194 -12.07 -7.42 8.24
CA PRO A 194 -11.10 -6.56 8.89
C PRO A 194 -9.92 -7.39 9.37
N GLN A 195 -8.70 -6.94 9.08
CA GLN A 195 -7.51 -7.63 9.54
C GLN A 195 -7.39 -7.51 11.06
N ASP A 196 -7.24 -8.66 11.75
CA ASP A 196 -6.89 -8.67 13.16
C ASP A 196 -5.47 -8.10 13.31
N CYS A 197 -5.35 -6.93 13.95
CA CYS A 197 -4.07 -6.32 14.24
C CYS A 197 -3.85 -6.23 15.75
N THR A 198 -2.62 -6.52 16.17
CA THR A 198 -2.23 -6.39 17.57
C THR A 198 -1.43 -5.11 17.73
N HIS A 199 -2.07 -4.05 18.23
CA HIS A 199 -1.39 -2.78 18.40
C HIS A 199 -0.63 -2.74 19.73
N GLY A 200 0.71 -2.64 19.67
CA GLY A 200 1.55 -2.38 20.84
C GLY A 200 1.78 -3.58 21.77
N GLN A 201 1.33 -4.77 21.39
CA GLN A 201 1.64 -6.04 22.06
C GLN A 201 2.66 -6.81 21.23
N GLU A 202 3.66 -7.39 21.88
CA GLU A 202 4.62 -8.25 21.18
C GLU A 202 4.01 -9.61 20.83
N MET A 203 4.55 -10.21 19.78
CA MET A 203 4.17 -11.56 19.35
C MET A 203 4.53 -12.61 20.41
N PHE A 204 3.75 -13.69 20.50
CA PHE A 204 3.92 -14.73 21.53
C PHE A 204 5.32 -15.35 21.55
N TYR A 205 5.98 -15.45 20.39
CA TYR A 205 7.34 -15.98 20.26
C TYR A 205 8.45 -15.01 20.72
N CYS A 206 8.11 -13.78 21.08
CA CYS A 206 9.05 -12.80 21.64
C CYS A 206 9.25 -12.94 23.15
N PHE A 207 8.31 -13.60 23.84
CA PHE A 207 8.45 -13.86 25.26
C PHE A 207 9.30 -15.11 25.46
N PRO A 208 10.46 -15.01 26.14
CA PRO A 208 11.14 -16.19 26.61
C PRO A 208 10.26 -16.81 27.69
N ASP A 209 9.52 -17.86 27.36
CA ASP A 209 8.91 -18.69 28.39
C ASP A 209 10.02 -19.12 29.35
N ASN A 210 9.81 -18.87 30.65
CA ASN A 210 10.41 -19.70 31.69
C ASN A 210 9.84 -21.11 31.48
N PHE A 211 10.39 -21.85 30.51
CA PHE A 211 10.13 -23.27 30.32
C PHE A 211 10.87 -24.06 31.39
N SER A 212 10.56 -23.74 32.66
CA SER A 212 10.86 -24.55 33.82
C SER A 212 9.77 -24.31 34.85
N LEU A 213 9.05 -25.37 35.19
CA LEU A 213 8.07 -25.50 36.29
C LEU A 213 6.69 -24.86 36.08
N THR A 214 5.85 -25.48 35.24
CA THR A 214 4.57 -25.96 35.78
C THR A 214 4.19 -27.29 35.14
N ASN A 215 3.99 -28.26 36.03
CA ASN A 215 3.62 -29.65 35.82
C ASN A 215 2.83 -29.98 34.56
N THR A 216 3.27 -31.07 33.92
CA THR A 216 2.44 -32.09 33.31
C THR A 216 1.08 -32.20 34.01
N SER A 217 0.01 -31.69 33.40
CA SER A 217 -1.28 -32.39 33.23
C SER A 217 -2.38 -31.43 32.78
N VAL A 218 -3.12 -31.86 31.75
CA VAL A 218 -4.49 -31.44 31.38
C VAL A 218 -4.59 -30.06 30.67
N SER A 219 -5.24 -29.82 29.54
CA SER A 219 -5.84 -30.55 28.42
C SER A 219 -6.29 -29.45 27.45
N ASP A 220 -6.37 -29.77 26.15
CA ASP A 220 -7.22 -29.12 25.15
C ASP A 220 -6.98 -27.64 24.78
N PHE A 221 -6.24 -27.43 23.68
CA PHE A 221 -6.82 -26.67 22.57
C PHE A 221 -6.26 -27.16 21.22
N GLN A 222 -7.19 -27.46 20.32
CA GLN A 222 -7.02 -28.26 19.12
C GLN A 222 -6.04 -27.66 18.10
N LEU A 223 -4.99 -28.42 17.82
CA LEU A 223 -4.18 -28.33 16.61
C LEU A 223 -5.08 -28.63 15.40
N THR A 224 -5.58 -27.58 14.74
CA THR A 224 -6.33 -27.70 13.48
C THR A 224 -5.56 -27.04 12.36
N THR A 225 -4.49 -27.71 11.90
CA THR A 225 -4.02 -27.50 10.52
C THR A 225 -3.43 -28.81 10.01
N GLN A 226 -4.19 -29.45 9.13
CA GLN A 226 -3.83 -30.63 8.38
C GLN A 226 -2.47 -30.44 7.69
N LEU A 227 -1.47 -31.18 8.14
CA LEU A 227 -0.25 -31.41 7.39
C LEU A 227 -0.58 -32.43 6.28
N SER A 228 -0.59 -31.97 5.03
CA SER A 228 -0.71 -32.85 3.86
C SER A 228 0.51 -33.77 3.80
N ILE A 229 0.28 -35.07 4.03
CA ILE A 229 1.27 -36.14 3.91
C ILE A 229 1.68 -36.23 2.43
N LEU A 230 2.92 -35.85 2.15
CA LEU A 230 3.61 -36.13 0.89
C LEU A 230 3.94 -37.64 0.87
N ASN A 231 3.00 -38.44 0.35
CA ASN A 231 3.19 -39.88 0.20
C ASN A 231 4.01 -40.17 -1.07
N ILE A 232 5.33 -40.29 -0.93
CA ILE A 232 6.22 -40.86 -1.95
C ILE A 232 6.28 -42.37 -1.72
N SER A 233 5.51 -43.12 -2.52
CA SER A 233 5.58 -44.57 -2.80
C SER A 233 4.19 -44.96 -3.34
N VAL A 234 3.91 -45.61 -4.46
CA VAL A 234 4.56 -46.60 -5.35
C VAL A 234 3.76 -46.54 -6.68
N PHE A 235 4.31 -46.69 -7.89
CA PHE A 235 4.31 -47.89 -8.76
C PHE A 235 4.58 -47.36 -10.19
N GLN A 236 5.59 -47.80 -10.94
CA GLN A 236 5.62 -49.03 -11.77
C GLN A 236 4.25 -49.43 -12.33
#